data_AF-A0A1V6QNX1-F1
#
_entry.id   AF-A0A1V6QNX1-F1
#
_cell.length_a   1.000
_cell.length_b   1.000
_cell.length_c   1.000
_cell.angle_alpha   90.00
_cell.angle_beta   90.00
_cell.angle_gamma   90.00
#
_symmetry.space_group_name_H-M   'P 1'
#
loop_
_entity.id
_entity.type
_entity.pdbx_description
1 polymer ?
#
loop_
_entity_poly.entity_id
_entity_poly.type
_entity_poly.pdbx_seq_one_letter_code
_entity_poly.pdbx_strand_id
1 'polypeptide(L)'
;MSTGVAIIGSGLFAKEQHLPAVQAAEHFSLKAIYSRSLKSAQDLASGVSGVDLYSEDSGADKSYDDLLARSDIGAVIIALPILVQPAFIRKALLAGKHVLSEKPIAKDIATAQELLQWYRTNIDTAKVFWAVGENFRYLTKFIFAAEQVRALGKVLNFRVNVHNLVTADNKYYKTAWRKTPGYQGGFLLDGGVHMVAGLRLILGSDVHIKTLSAHSQLQQAHLPPVDTVDAVVKTDTGATGVVSLSWGSTFSDQVFEFACEKGVVTLNFDDVTVNGVLNTIEFDGRGVAPEVAEFATSIINGKPASRQSPQEALADLELLEQMLQSARPKRTSVGLPLCAGEPEREVFEIELRHDNSRTPGETLKYRQGEFLIADSLSSQSLISFQMVAAKKHIPIVKKRTNRFNRHQSDRFMRVGASWRKPQGIDNAQRRRFKGQQAMPSIGYGSNKKTRHMMPSGHKAFLVHNTKDVELLLMHNRTFAAEIGHAVSSRKRVDIIEKAKALGVKVTNAKGRVTTEA
;
A
#
# COMPACT_ATOMS: atom_id res chain seq x y z
N MET A 1 -9.79 33.17 -24.11
CA MET A 1 -9.04 32.27 -25.01
C MET A 1 -9.23 30.85 -24.50
N SER A 2 -9.55 29.88 -25.37
CA SER A 2 -9.71 28.47 -24.99
C SER A 2 -8.36 27.76 -25.04
N THR A 3 -8.05 26.92 -24.06
CA THR A 3 -6.81 26.14 -24.01
C THR A 3 -7.00 24.84 -24.78
N GLY A 4 -6.12 24.54 -25.74
CA GLY A 4 -6.14 23.24 -26.40
C GLY A 4 -5.79 22.13 -25.42
N VAL A 5 -6.59 21.08 -25.38
CA VAL A 5 -6.44 19.95 -24.45
C VAL A 5 -6.39 18.62 -25.20
N ALA A 6 -5.63 17.67 -24.66
CA ALA A 6 -5.65 16.28 -25.13
C ALA A 6 -6.06 15.31 -24.02
N ILE A 7 -6.75 14.23 -24.41
CA ILE A 7 -7.07 13.11 -23.51
C ILE A 7 -6.07 11.98 -23.76
N ILE A 8 -5.39 11.55 -22.69
CA ILE A 8 -4.36 10.51 -22.71
C ILE A 8 -4.93 9.27 -22.03
N GLY A 9 -5.31 8.28 -22.83
CA GLY A 9 -5.99 7.07 -22.39
C GLY A 9 -7.46 7.01 -22.85
N SER A 10 -7.84 5.90 -23.48
CA SER A 10 -9.18 5.70 -24.07
C SER A 10 -10.01 4.66 -23.31
N GLY A 11 -9.81 4.58 -21.99
CA GLY A 11 -10.54 3.63 -21.14
C GLY A 11 -12.01 4.03 -20.92
N LEU A 12 -12.74 3.17 -20.21
CA LEU A 12 -14.16 3.38 -19.86
C LEU A 12 -14.41 4.76 -19.22
N PHE A 13 -13.55 5.17 -18.29
CA PHE A 13 -13.72 6.44 -17.57
C PHE A 13 -13.49 7.65 -18.47
N ALA A 14 -12.52 7.58 -19.40
CA ALA A 14 -12.32 8.63 -20.39
C ALA A 14 -13.53 8.78 -21.30
N LYS A 15 -14.12 7.67 -21.75
CA LYS A 15 -15.32 7.65 -22.60
C LYS A 15 -16.56 8.18 -21.87
N GLU A 16 -16.78 7.70 -20.66
CA GLU A 16 -18.02 7.98 -19.93
C GLU A 16 -18.00 9.31 -19.18
N GLN A 17 -16.83 9.85 -18.85
CA GLN A 17 -16.71 11.01 -17.96
C GLN A 17 -15.83 12.12 -18.53
N HIS A 18 -14.56 11.88 -18.84
CA HIS A 18 -13.67 12.98 -19.25
C HIS A 18 -14.01 13.56 -20.62
N LEU A 19 -14.35 12.75 -21.62
CA LEU A 19 -14.69 13.26 -22.95
C LEU A 19 -15.93 14.18 -22.90
N PRO A 20 -17.06 13.76 -22.29
CA PRO A 20 -18.19 14.66 -22.07
C PRO A 20 -17.82 15.90 -21.26
N ALA A 21 -17.03 15.77 -20.19
CA ALA A 21 -16.61 16.89 -19.36
C ALA A 21 -15.75 17.91 -20.11
N VAL A 22 -14.83 17.45 -20.97
CA VAL A 22 -14.02 18.32 -21.83
C VAL A 22 -14.88 19.03 -22.87
N GLN A 23 -15.86 18.33 -23.47
CA GLN A 23 -16.77 18.93 -24.44
C GLN A 23 -17.68 20.00 -23.81
N ALA A 24 -18.03 19.83 -22.52
CA ALA A 24 -18.84 20.78 -21.77
C ALA A 24 -18.03 21.96 -21.18
N ALA A 25 -16.70 21.86 -21.08
CA ALA A 25 -15.86 22.89 -20.48
C ALA A 25 -15.60 24.04 -21.46
N GLU A 26 -16.19 25.21 -21.20
CA GLU A 26 -16.09 26.42 -22.06
C GLU A 26 -14.65 26.86 -22.39
N HIS A 27 -13.72 26.57 -21.48
CA HIS A 27 -12.34 27.01 -21.54
C HIS A 27 -11.38 25.97 -22.14
N PHE A 28 -11.89 24.84 -22.62
CA PHE A 28 -11.13 23.83 -23.34
C PHE A 28 -11.58 23.64 -24.78
N SER A 29 -10.63 23.22 -25.61
CA SER A 29 -10.86 22.77 -26.97
C SER A 29 -10.13 21.44 -27.14
N LEU A 30 -10.87 20.34 -27.31
CA LEU A 30 -10.27 19.03 -27.52
C LEU A 30 -9.53 19.01 -28.86
N LYS A 31 -8.22 18.79 -28.83
CA LYS A 31 -7.35 18.77 -30.03
C LYS A 31 -6.89 17.38 -30.41
N ALA A 32 -6.63 16.55 -29.42
CA ALA A 32 -6.05 15.23 -29.66
C ALA A 32 -6.51 14.18 -28.64
N ILE A 33 -6.51 12.92 -29.08
CA ILE A 33 -6.64 11.75 -28.22
C ILE A 33 -5.41 10.89 -28.43
N TYR A 34 -4.76 10.49 -27.34
CA TYR A 34 -3.72 9.47 -27.35
C TYR A 34 -4.22 8.18 -26.69
N SER A 35 -3.88 7.05 -27.28
CA SER A 35 -4.07 5.74 -26.68
C SER A 35 -2.92 4.81 -26.97
N ARG A 36 -2.84 3.66 -26.28
CA ARG A 36 -1.81 2.64 -26.58
C ARG A 36 -1.99 2.00 -27.96
N SER A 37 -3.22 2.01 -28.49
CA SER A 37 -3.54 1.47 -29.81
C SER A 37 -4.50 2.39 -30.56
N LEU A 38 -4.32 2.53 -31.86
CA LEU A 38 -5.12 3.40 -32.73
C LEU A 38 -6.60 3.06 -32.62
N LYS A 39 -6.92 1.77 -32.60
CA LYS A 39 -8.30 1.29 -32.42
C LYS A 39 -8.98 1.89 -31.21
N SER A 40 -8.32 1.88 -30.04
CA SER A 40 -8.89 2.47 -28.83
C SER A 40 -9.02 3.99 -28.92
N ALA A 41 -8.10 4.68 -29.59
CA ALA A 41 -8.22 6.12 -29.84
C ALA A 41 -9.44 6.43 -30.74
N GLN A 42 -9.63 5.65 -31.82
CA GLN A 42 -10.78 5.73 -32.72
C GLN A 42 -12.10 5.45 -31.98
N ASP A 43 -12.13 4.41 -31.14
CA ASP A 43 -13.32 4.04 -30.36
C ASP A 43 -13.77 5.17 -29.41
N LEU A 44 -12.83 5.91 -28.81
CA LEU A 44 -13.14 7.08 -27.98
C LEU A 44 -13.56 8.29 -28.82
N ALA A 45 -12.91 8.51 -29.97
CA ALA A 45 -13.21 9.62 -30.87
C ALA A 45 -14.49 9.41 -31.70
N SER A 46 -15.14 8.25 -31.60
CA SER A 46 -16.37 7.95 -32.34
C SER A 46 -17.46 8.99 -32.06
N GLY A 47 -17.88 9.72 -33.10
CA GLY A 47 -18.86 10.80 -33.00
C GLY A 47 -18.27 12.16 -32.63
N VAL A 48 -16.95 12.28 -32.56
CA VAL A 48 -16.24 13.54 -32.31
C VAL A 48 -15.44 13.92 -33.56
N SER A 49 -15.71 15.11 -34.12
CA SER A 49 -15.00 15.64 -35.28
C SER A 49 -13.85 16.55 -34.87
N GLY A 50 -12.84 16.71 -35.75
CA GLY A 50 -11.75 17.68 -35.56
C GLY A 50 -10.75 17.32 -34.47
N VAL A 51 -10.64 16.03 -34.09
CA VAL A 51 -9.69 15.54 -33.09
C VAL A 51 -8.67 14.63 -33.75
N ASP A 52 -7.39 14.94 -33.56
CA ASP A 52 -6.30 14.12 -34.07
C ASP A 52 -6.04 12.90 -33.17
N LEU A 53 -5.76 11.76 -33.78
CA LEU A 53 -5.49 10.52 -33.06
C LEU A 53 -4.00 10.21 -33.03
N TYR A 54 -3.52 9.81 -31.86
CA TYR A 54 -2.14 9.41 -31.58
C TYR A 54 -2.13 8.03 -30.92
N SER A 55 -1.19 7.19 -31.32
CA SER A 55 -0.93 5.92 -30.67
C SER A 55 0.41 5.35 -31.11
N GLU A 56 0.98 4.48 -30.26
CA GLU A 56 2.29 3.86 -30.51
C GLU A 56 2.28 2.93 -31.73
N ASP A 57 1.11 2.45 -32.18
CA ASP A 57 0.93 1.59 -33.35
C ASP A 57 0.48 2.34 -34.62
N SER A 58 0.39 3.69 -34.59
CA SER A 58 -0.05 4.51 -35.72
C SER A 58 1.03 4.91 -36.73
N GLY A 59 2.28 4.49 -36.52
CA GLY A 59 3.41 4.84 -37.39
C GLY A 59 4.20 6.06 -36.90
N ALA A 60 5.09 6.57 -37.76
CA ALA A 60 5.93 7.73 -37.44
C ALA A 60 5.08 8.99 -37.15
N ASP A 61 5.60 9.88 -36.31
CA ASP A 61 4.99 11.17 -35.95
C ASP A 61 3.61 11.09 -35.25
N LYS A 62 3.28 9.93 -34.67
CA LYS A 62 2.02 9.66 -33.95
C LYS A 62 2.22 9.11 -32.53
N SER A 63 3.43 9.18 -31.99
CA SER A 63 3.74 8.78 -30.61
C SER A 63 3.19 9.78 -29.59
N TYR A 64 3.26 9.41 -28.31
CA TYR A 64 2.94 10.35 -27.24
C TYR A 64 3.85 11.60 -27.26
N ASP A 65 5.14 11.44 -27.60
CA ASP A 65 6.09 12.55 -27.62
C ASP A 65 5.76 13.52 -28.76
N ASP A 66 5.27 13.02 -29.90
CA ASP A 66 4.79 13.85 -31.02
C ASP A 66 3.55 14.67 -30.64
N LEU A 67 2.62 14.08 -29.88
CA LEU A 67 1.47 14.83 -29.33
C LEU A 67 1.96 15.94 -28.40
N LEU A 68 2.91 15.63 -27.51
CA LEU A 68 3.45 16.60 -26.56
C LEU A 68 4.22 17.74 -27.24
N ALA A 69 4.79 17.52 -28.42
CA ALA A 69 5.48 18.55 -29.20
C ALA A 69 4.54 19.61 -29.80
N ARG A 70 3.22 19.35 -29.86
CA ARG A 70 2.24 20.27 -30.43
C ARG A 70 2.13 21.58 -29.64
N SER A 71 2.26 22.71 -30.33
CA SER A 71 2.11 24.04 -29.73
C SER A 71 0.67 24.44 -29.46
N ASP A 72 -0.31 23.83 -30.13
CA ASP A 72 -1.74 24.10 -29.96
C ASP A 72 -2.37 23.34 -28.78
N ILE A 73 -1.60 22.50 -28.09
CA ILE A 73 -2.02 21.79 -26.87
C ILE A 73 -1.29 22.41 -25.67
N GLY A 74 -2.05 22.99 -24.75
CA GLY A 74 -1.55 23.56 -23.48
C GLY A 74 -1.76 22.63 -22.28
N ALA A 75 -2.70 21.69 -22.36
CA ALA A 75 -3.05 20.80 -21.25
C ALA A 75 -3.29 19.36 -21.68
N VAL A 76 -3.11 18.42 -20.76
CA VAL A 76 -3.46 17.01 -20.94
C VAL A 76 -4.27 16.49 -19.75
N ILE A 77 -5.26 15.65 -20.04
CA ILE A 77 -5.99 14.87 -19.04
C ILE A 77 -5.53 13.42 -19.16
N ILE A 78 -4.93 12.87 -18.10
CA ILE A 78 -4.33 11.53 -18.09
C ILE A 78 -5.27 10.58 -17.35
N ALA A 79 -5.85 9.64 -18.09
CA ALA A 79 -6.75 8.60 -17.58
C ALA A 79 -6.18 7.20 -17.90
N LEU A 80 -5.07 6.87 -17.24
CA LEU A 80 -4.29 5.65 -17.49
C LEU A 80 -4.27 4.73 -16.24
N PRO A 81 -3.90 3.44 -16.37
CA PRO A 81 -3.70 2.58 -15.21
C PRO A 81 -2.71 3.18 -14.19
N ILE A 82 -2.96 2.96 -12.90
CA ILE A 82 -2.23 3.58 -11.77
C ILE A 82 -0.70 3.46 -11.91
N LEU A 83 -0.22 2.30 -12.36
CA LEU A 83 1.22 2.03 -12.52
C LEU A 83 1.87 2.79 -13.68
N VAL A 84 1.07 3.25 -14.64
CA VAL A 84 1.53 3.87 -15.89
C VAL A 84 1.50 5.39 -15.79
N GLN A 85 0.53 5.97 -15.06
CA GLN A 85 0.33 7.42 -14.98
C GLN A 85 1.60 8.21 -14.63
N PRO A 86 2.41 7.81 -13.62
CA PRO A 86 3.58 8.60 -13.20
C PRO A 86 4.56 8.92 -14.34
N ALA A 87 4.78 8.00 -15.28
CA ALA A 87 5.68 8.22 -16.41
C ALA A 87 5.10 9.25 -17.40
N PHE A 88 3.79 9.18 -17.67
CA PHE A 88 3.09 10.11 -18.57
C PHE A 88 2.99 11.52 -17.97
N ILE A 89 2.70 11.61 -16.67
CA ILE A 89 2.68 12.88 -15.93
C ILE A 89 4.03 13.59 -16.07
N ARG A 90 5.15 12.87 -15.85
CA ARG A 90 6.50 13.43 -15.97
C ARG A 90 6.77 13.97 -17.36
N LYS A 91 6.48 13.18 -18.40
CA LYS A 91 6.68 13.58 -19.81
C LYS A 91 5.87 14.83 -20.17
N ALA A 92 4.58 14.87 -19.83
CA ALA A 92 3.72 16.02 -20.13
C ALA A 92 4.20 17.30 -19.45
N LEU A 93 4.55 17.24 -18.16
CA LEU A 93 5.04 18.40 -17.43
C LEU A 93 6.38 18.91 -17.98
N LEU A 94 7.30 18.00 -18.34
CA LEU A 94 8.57 18.37 -18.99
C LEU A 94 8.36 19.02 -20.36
N ALA A 95 7.32 18.62 -21.09
CA ALA A 95 6.92 19.24 -22.34
C ALA A 95 6.13 20.56 -22.16
N GLY A 96 6.02 21.06 -20.91
CA GLY A 96 5.35 22.31 -20.60
C GLY A 96 3.81 22.25 -20.69
N LYS A 97 3.21 21.05 -20.56
CA LYS A 97 1.75 20.88 -20.58
C LYS A 97 1.18 20.82 -19.17
N HIS A 98 0.12 21.57 -18.90
CA HIS A 98 -0.64 21.42 -17.65
C HIS A 98 -1.21 20.01 -17.58
N VAL A 99 -1.16 19.37 -16.42
CA VAL A 99 -1.61 17.97 -16.26
C VAL A 99 -2.77 17.90 -15.27
N LEU A 100 -3.88 17.30 -15.68
CA LEU A 100 -4.88 16.73 -14.79
C LEU A 100 -4.75 15.21 -14.87
N SER A 101 -4.20 14.56 -13.85
CA SER A 101 -4.10 13.10 -13.80
C SER A 101 -5.23 12.49 -12.99
N GLU A 102 -5.79 11.39 -13.44
CA GLU A 102 -6.73 10.61 -12.62
C GLU A 102 -6.12 10.20 -11.29
N LYS A 103 -6.96 10.10 -10.27
CA LYS A 103 -6.65 9.40 -9.03
C LYS A 103 -6.44 7.89 -9.27
N PRO A 104 -5.78 7.19 -8.35
CA PRO A 104 -4.95 7.71 -7.26
C PRO A 104 -3.65 8.35 -7.78
N ILE A 105 -3.07 9.25 -6.99
CA ILE A 105 -1.82 9.95 -7.33
C ILE A 105 -0.66 9.01 -7.71
N ALA A 106 -0.57 7.86 -7.05
CA ALA A 106 0.34 6.77 -7.37
C ALA A 106 -0.14 5.46 -6.69
N LYS A 107 0.61 4.38 -6.89
CA LYS A 107 0.30 3.04 -6.33
C LYS A 107 0.52 2.89 -4.82
N ASP A 108 1.36 3.73 -4.23
CA ASP A 108 1.76 3.72 -2.82
C ASP A 108 2.34 5.08 -2.43
N ILE A 109 2.39 5.35 -1.13
CA ILE A 109 2.90 6.60 -0.53
C ILE A 109 4.32 6.89 -1.01
N ALA A 110 5.18 5.87 -1.07
CA ALA A 110 6.58 6.04 -1.45
C ALA A 110 6.72 6.58 -2.88
N THR A 111 5.99 5.99 -3.83
CA THR A 111 5.97 6.41 -5.23
C THR A 111 5.34 7.80 -5.38
N ALA A 112 4.26 8.09 -4.63
CA ALA A 112 3.61 9.39 -4.66
C ALA A 112 4.53 10.50 -4.13
N GLN A 113 5.23 10.25 -3.01
CA GLN A 113 6.22 11.18 -2.44
C GLN A 113 7.40 11.39 -3.37
N GLU A 114 7.92 10.34 -4.01
CA GLU A 114 8.98 10.46 -5.01
C GLU A 114 8.53 11.31 -6.20
N LEU A 115 7.33 11.05 -6.74
CA LEU A 115 6.76 11.80 -7.86
C LEU A 115 6.56 13.28 -7.49
N LEU A 116 6.04 13.56 -6.29
CA LEU A 116 5.82 14.91 -5.80
C LEU A 116 7.14 15.66 -5.56
N GLN A 117 8.15 14.98 -5.02
CA GLN A 117 9.48 15.55 -4.86
C GLN A 117 10.12 15.86 -6.20
N TRP A 118 10.01 14.93 -7.17
CA TRP A 118 10.47 15.17 -8.52
C TRP A 118 9.76 16.38 -9.15
N TYR A 119 8.43 16.46 -9.03
CA TYR A 119 7.65 17.58 -9.57
C TYR A 119 8.15 18.92 -9.04
N ARG A 120 8.31 19.05 -7.72
CA ARG A 120 8.83 20.27 -7.08
C ARG A 120 10.25 20.63 -7.49
N THR A 121 11.06 19.63 -7.85
CA THR A 121 12.48 19.84 -8.18
C THR A 121 12.67 20.19 -9.65
N ASN A 122 11.84 19.66 -10.54
CA ASN A 122 12.08 19.69 -11.99
C ASN A 122 11.12 20.61 -12.75
N ILE A 123 10.01 21.01 -12.13
CA ILE A 123 8.97 21.77 -12.81
C ILE A 123 8.84 23.17 -12.22
N ASP A 124 8.88 24.18 -13.09
CA ASP A 124 8.55 25.56 -12.75
C ASP A 124 7.04 25.71 -12.63
N THR A 125 6.54 25.61 -11.40
CA THR A 125 5.09 25.61 -11.11
C THR A 125 4.42 26.95 -11.38
N ALA A 126 5.18 28.02 -11.65
CA ALA A 126 4.63 29.29 -12.11
C ALA A 126 4.23 29.28 -13.60
N LYS A 127 4.77 28.32 -14.38
CA LYS A 127 4.47 28.18 -15.81
C LYS A 127 3.53 27.01 -16.10
N VAL A 128 3.74 25.89 -15.43
CA VAL A 128 2.98 24.66 -15.67
C VAL A 128 2.74 23.95 -14.35
N PHE A 129 1.53 23.45 -14.14
CA PHE A 129 1.18 22.78 -12.89
C PHE A 129 0.53 21.42 -13.10
N TRP A 130 0.63 20.61 -12.05
CA TRP A 130 0.01 19.31 -11.94
C TRP A 130 -1.19 19.38 -10.98
N ALA A 131 -2.32 18.90 -11.45
CA ALA A 131 -3.57 18.68 -10.74
C ALA A 131 -3.90 17.18 -10.73
N VAL A 132 -4.58 16.71 -9.68
CA VAL A 132 -5.12 15.35 -9.58
C VAL A 132 -6.64 15.40 -9.60
N GLY A 133 -7.25 14.62 -10.49
CA GLY A 133 -8.70 14.45 -10.61
C GLY A 133 -9.22 13.53 -9.51
N GLU A 134 -9.72 14.13 -8.43
CA GLU A 134 -10.43 13.46 -7.36
C GLU A 134 -11.83 14.07 -7.24
N ASN A 135 -12.73 13.51 -8.05
CA ASN A 135 -14.05 14.04 -8.32
C ASN A 135 -14.97 14.09 -7.09
N PHE A 136 -14.68 13.35 -6.01
CA PHE A 136 -15.47 13.41 -4.77
C PHE A 136 -15.37 14.77 -4.07
N ARG A 137 -14.31 15.54 -4.34
CA ARG A 137 -14.17 16.94 -3.84
C ARG A 137 -15.08 17.94 -4.54
N TYR A 138 -15.77 17.51 -5.60
CA TYR A 138 -16.64 18.33 -6.44
C TYR A 138 -18.11 17.91 -6.38
N LEU A 139 -18.43 16.83 -5.66
CA LEU A 139 -19.81 16.42 -5.43
C LEU A 139 -20.49 17.39 -4.46
N THR A 140 -21.57 18.01 -4.90
CA THR A 140 -22.35 19.03 -4.19
C THR A 140 -22.82 18.50 -2.84
N LYS A 141 -23.22 17.23 -2.76
CA LYS A 141 -23.60 16.59 -1.49
C LYS A 141 -22.47 16.54 -0.46
N PHE A 142 -21.23 16.32 -0.87
CA PHE A 142 -20.06 16.32 0.02
C PHE A 142 -19.68 17.76 0.41
N ILE A 143 -19.78 18.71 -0.52
CA ILE A 143 -19.53 20.13 -0.25
C ILE A 143 -20.55 20.66 0.77
N PHE A 144 -21.84 20.39 0.54
CA PHE A 144 -22.92 20.77 1.43
C PHE A 144 -22.75 20.13 2.81
N ALA A 145 -22.48 18.82 2.89
CA ALA A 145 -22.21 18.15 4.16
C ALA A 145 -21.02 18.80 4.91
N ALA A 146 -19.95 19.17 4.20
CA ALA A 146 -18.80 19.86 4.78
C ALA A 146 -19.17 21.25 5.33
N GLU A 147 -20.00 22.00 4.63
CA GLU A 147 -20.51 23.31 5.09
C GLU A 147 -21.36 23.18 6.35
N GLN A 148 -22.26 22.19 6.39
CA GLN A 148 -23.12 21.94 7.55
C GLN A 148 -22.31 21.48 8.77
N VAL A 149 -21.33 20.58 8.58
CA VAL A 149 -20.42 20.16 9.66
C VAL A 149 -19.66 21.36 10.23
N ARG A 150 -19.13 22.25 9.37
CA ARG A 150 -18.48 23.49 9.83
C ARG A 150 -19.43 24.42 10.59
N ALA A 151 -20.67 24.57 10.13
CA ALA A 151 -21.67 25.42 10.77
C ALA A 151 -22.09 24.92 12.16
N LEU A 152 -22.13 23.60 12.37
CA LEU A 152 -22.50 22.98 13.65
C LEU A 152 -21.36 22.93 14.69
N GLY A 153 -20.17 23.44 14.35
CA GLY A 153 -19.04 23.57 15.26
C GLY A 153 -18.12 22.36 15.25
N LYS A 154 -17.39 22.17 16.35
CA LYS A 154 -16.34 21.15 16.41
C LYS A 154 -16.93 19.74 16.29
N VAL A 155 -16.31 18.89 15.46
CA VAL A 155 -16.62 17.46 15.39
C VAL A 155 -16.22 16.75 16.69
N LEU A 156 -17.14 16.00 17.29
CA LEU A 156 -16.97 15.22 18.52
C LEU A 156 -16.68 13.75 18.20
N ASN A 157 -17.46 13.16 17.30
CA ASN A 157 -17.24 11.83 16.75
C ASN A 157 -17.78 11.72 15.33
N PHE A 158 -17.34 10.70 14.59
CA PHE A 158 -17.84 10.44 13.23
C PHE A 158 -17.78 8.96 12.87
N ARG A 159 -18.59 8.53 11.91
CA ARG A 159 -18.47 7.22 11.27
C ARG A 159 -18.56 7.35 9.76
N VAL A 160 -17.72 6.59 9.07
CA VAL A 160 -17.75 6.41 7.62
C VAL A 160 -17.85 4.92 7.35
N ASN A 161 -18.99 4.48 6.84
CA ASN A 161 -19.24 3.11 6.45
C ASN A 161 -19.53 3.07 4.96
N VAL A 162 -18.68 2.39 4.20
CA VAL A 162 -18.87 2.21 2.76
C VAL A 162 -18.67 0.75 2.44
N HIS A 163 -19.76 0.05 2.17
CA HIS A 163 -19.78 -1.37 1.90
C HIS A 163 -20.48 -1.60 0.57
N ASN A 164 -19.80 -2.29 -0.34
CA ASN A 164 -20.33 -2.69 -1.63
C ASN A 164 -19.70 -4.02 -2.06
N LEU A 165 -20.30 -4.68 -3.05
CA LEU A 165 -19.74 -5.86 -3.69
C LEU A 165 -19.31 -5.56 -5.12
N VAL A 166 -18.01 -5.63 -5.41
CA VAL A 166 -17.54 -5.69 -6.80
C VAL A 166 -17.66 -7.13 -7.28
N THR A 167 -18.65 -7.38 -8.12
CA THR A 167 -18.86 -8.69 -8.73
C THR A 167 -17.93 -8.91 -9.93
N ALA A 168 -17.76 -10.18 -10.32
CA ALA A 168 -16.98 -10.54 -11.50
C ALA A 168 -17.57 -9.97 -12.81
N ASP A 169 -18.85 -9.60 -12.81
CA ASP A 169 -19.52 -9.00 -13.97
C ASP A 169 -19.30 -7.50 -14.11
N ASN A 170 -18.80 -6.84 -13.06
CA ASN A 170 -18.53 -5.42 -13.07
C ASN A 170 -17.54 -5.06 -14.20
N LYS A 171 -17.89 -4.06 -15.01
CA LYS A 171 -17.07 -3.62 -16.15
C LYS A 171 -15.67 -3.15 -15.75
N TYR A 172 -15.50 -2.56 -14.56
CA TYR A 172 -14.20 -2.16 -14.06
C TYR A 172 -13.38 -3.36 -13.59
N TYR A 173 -14.01 -4.35 -12.97
CA TYR A 173 -13.37 -5.63 -12.62
C TYR A 173 -12.78 -6.33 -13.84
N LYS A 174 -13.47 -6.27 -14.99
CA LYS A 174 -13.00 -6.86 -16.25
C LYS A 174 -11.75 -6.19 -16.83
N THR A 175 -11.30 -5.05 -16.30
CA THR A 175 -10.04 -4.42 -16.75
C THR A 175 -8.81 -5.14 -16.17
N ALA A 176 -7.83 -5.44 -17.03
CA ALA A 176 -6.69 -6.30 -16.67
C ALA A 176 -5.92 -5.81 -15.43
N TRP A 177 -5.71 -4.50 -15.30
CA TRP A 177 -4.93 -3.91 -14.21
C TRP A 177 -5.67 -3.90 -12.86
N ARG A 178 -7.01 -4.02 -12.85
CA ARG A 178 -7.82 -4.18 -11.63
C ARG A 178 -8.03 -5.65 -11.27
N LYS A 179 -8.15 -6.52 -12.28
CA LYS A 179 -8.28 -7.98 -12.09
C LYS A 179 -7.02 -8.60 -11.47
N THR A 180 -5.85 -8.08 -11.84
CA THR A 180 -4.56 -8.51 -11.29
C THR A 180 -3.75 -7.28 -10.88
N PRO A 181 -4.07 -6.68 -9.72
CA PRO A 181 -3.49 -5.42 -9.31
C PRO A 181 -2.02 -5.58 -8.92
N GLY A 182 -1.14 -4.79 -9.54
CA GLY A 182 0.28 -4.69 -9.17
C GLY A 182 0.56 -3.71 -8.03
N TYR A 183 -0.40 -3.52 -7.12
CA TYR A 183 -0.36 -2.55 -6.02
C TYR A 183 -1.07 -3.09 -4.77
N GLN A 184 -0.75 -2.53 -3.59
CA GLN A 184 -0.97 -3.16 -2.27
C GLN A 184 -2.44 -3.32 -1.79
N GLY A 185 -3.42 -2.88 -2.57
CA GLY A 185 -4.74 -2.52 -2.07
C GLY A 185 -5.88 -2.71 -3.07
N GLY A 186 -5.59 -3.14 -4.30
CA GLY A 186 -6.61 -3.57 -5.26
C GLY A 186 -7.79 -2.59 -5.42
N PHE A 187 -9.02 -3.09 -5.37
CA PHE A 187 -10.22 -2.25 -5.43
C PHE A 187 -10.36 -1.32 -4.23
N LEU A 188 -9.90 -1.75 -3.07
CA LEU A 188 -9.93 -0.94 -1.86
C LEU A 188 -9.06 0.32 -1.99
N LEU A 189 -7.88 0.24 -2.63
CA LEU A 189 -7.08 1.44 -2.91
C LEU A 189 -7.71 2.30 -4.01
N ASP A 190 -8.17 1.70 -5.11
CA ASP A 190 -8.72 2.45 -6.25
C ASP A 190 -10.02 3.21 -5.90
N GLY A 191 -10.92 2.58 -5.15
CA GLY A 191 -12.17 3.18 -4.70
C GLY A 191 -12.07 3.91 -3.37
N GLY A 192 -11.20 3.45 -2.46
CA GLY A 192 -11.10 3.97 -1.10
C GLY A 192 -10.57 5.40 -1.02
N VAL A 193 -9.72 5.82 -1.96
CA VAL A 193 -9.21 7.20 -1.99
C VAL A 193 -10.34 8.22 -2.15
N HIS A 194 -11.39 7.89 -2.89
CA HIS A 194 -12.59 8.73 -3.01
C HIS A 194 -13.28 8.92 -1.65
N MET A 195 -13.46 7.84 -0.90
CA MET A 195 -14.14 7.88 0.41
C MET A 195 -13.30 8.65 1.42
N VAL A 196 -11.98 8.48 1.37
CA VAL A 196 -11.05 9.27 2.17
C VAL A 196 -11.06 10.75 1.78
N ALA A 197 -11.09 11.08 0.49
CA ALA A 197 -11.20 12.45 0.01
C ALA A 197 -12.48 13.12 0.50
N GLY A 198 -13.62 12.42 0.43
CA GLY A 198 -14.89 12.88 0.99
C GLY A 198 -14.84 13.10 2.50
N LEU A 199 -14.25 12.16 3.26
CA LEU A 199 -14.04 12.31 4.69
C LEU A 199 -13.18 13.54 5.02
N ARG A 200 -12.04 13.70 4.34
CA ARG A 200 -11.12 14.83 4.56
C ARG A 200 -11.75 16.17 4.16
N LEU A 201 -12.56 16.19 3.11
CA LEU A 201 -13.32 17.38 2.70
C LEU A 201 -14.32 17.81 3.80
N ILE A 202 -15.04 16.86 4.39
CA ILE A 202 -16.05 17.14 5.42
C ILE A 202 -15.40 17.53 6.75
N LEU A 203 -14.34 16.83 7.17
CA LEU A 203 -13.58 17.20 8.37
C LEU A 203 -12.90 18.58 8.25
N GLY A 204 -12.55 18.99 7.04
CA GLY A 204 -11.85 20.25 6.77
C GLY A 204 -10.34 20.13 6.92
N SER A 205 -9.62 21.13 6.41
CA SER A 205 -8.14 21.17 6.38
C SER A 205 -7.49 21.26 7.75
N ASP A 206 -8.24 21.68 8.78
CA ASP A 206 -7.70 21.96 10.11
C ASP A 206 -7.80 20.74 11.05
N VAL A 207 -8.38 19.63 10.58
CA VAL A 207 -8.58 18.41 11.35
C VAL A 207 -7.78 17.27 10.73
N HIS A 208 -6.78 16.78 11.47
CA HIS A 208 -5.90 15.71 10.99
C HIS A 208 -6.12 14.43 11.78
N ILE A 209 -6.13 13.28 11.09
CA ILE A 209 -6.07 11.97 11.76
C ILE A 209 -4.70 11.83 12.42
N LYS A 210 -4.69 11.75 13.76
CA LYS A 210 -3.47 11.70 14.59
C LYS A 210 -3.05 10.28 14.92
N THR A 211 -4.01 9.39 15.17
CA THR A 211 -3.75 7.97 15.44
C THR A 211 -4.83 7.12 14.80
N LEU A 212 -4.45 5.94 14.33
CA LEU A 212 -5.38 4.93 13.85
C LEU A 212 -4.96 3.52 14.27
N SER A 213 -5.93 2.62 14.34
CA SER A 213 -5.74 1.18 14.45
C SER A 213 -6.74 0.50 13.53
N ALA A 214 -6.28 -0.41 12.69
CA ALA A 214 -7.12 -1.04 11.68
C ALA A 214 -6.96 -2.56 11.64
N HIS A 215 -7.96 -3.21 11.04
CA HIS A 215 -7.95 -4.60 10.57
C HIS A 215 -8.28 -4.60 9.08
N SER A 216 -7.74 -5.54 8.32
CA SER A 216 -8.01 -5.66 6.90
C SER A 216 -8.09 -7.11 6.51
N GLN A 217 -8.96 -7.43 5.58
CA GLN A 217 -9.21 -8.81 5.14
C GLN A 217 -9.50 -8.84 3.65
N LEU A 218 -9.17 -9.97 3.03
CA LEU A 218 -9.70 -10.35 1.73
C LEU A 218 -10.95 -11.21 1.99
N GLN A 219 -12.13 -10.64 1.78
CA GLN A 219 -13.40 -11.33 1.97
C GLN A 219 -13.80 -12.11 0.71
N GLN A 220 -13.55 -11.56 -0.46
CA GLN A 220 -13.84 -12.13 -1.77
C GLN A 220 -12.55 -12.53 -2.48
N ALA A 221 -12.38 -13.83 -2.74
CA ALA A 221 -11.15 -14.35 -3.35
C ALA A 221 -10.81 -13.72 -4.71
N HIS A 222 -11.82 -13.24 -5.46
CA HIS A 222 -11.63 -12.59 -6.75
C HIS A 222 -11.19 -11.12 -6.66
N LEU A 223 -11.10 -10.50 -5.47
CA LEU A 223 -10.70 -9.10 -5.29
C LEU A 223 -9.34 -8.94 -4.58
N PRO A 224 -8.25 -9.57 -5.06
CA PRO A 224 -6.96 -9.48 -4.40
C PRO A 224 -6.41 -8.03 -4.40
N PRO A 225 -5.45 -7.70 -3.51
CA PRO A 225 -4.95 -8.53 -2.41
C PRO A 225 -5.76 -8.39 -1.11
N VAL A 226 -6.63 -7.37 -1.05
CA VAL A 226 -7.45 -7.00 0.11
C VAL A 226 -8.65 -6.20 -0.43
N ASP A 227 -9.82 -6.41 0.15
CA ASP A 227 -11.05 -5.75 -0.29
C ASP A 227 -11.81 -5.06 0.86
N THR A 228 -11.40 -5.28 2.11
CA THR A 228 -12.03 -4.71 3.29
C THR A 228 -11.00 -4.19 4.28
N VAL A 229 -11.26 -3.02 4.85
CA VAL A 229 -10.53 -2.45 5.99
C VAL A 229 -11.48 -1.77 6.97
N ASP A 230 -11.27 -2.04 8.25
CA ASP A 230 -12.01 -1.45 9.37
C ASP A 230 -11.02 -0.76 10.30
N ALA A 231 -11.18 0.54 10.50
CA ALA A 231 -10.28 1.36 11.29
C ALA A 231 -11.01 2.18 12.35
N VAL A 232 -10.40 2.26 13.54
CA VAL A 232 -10.74 3.24 14.56
C VAL A 232 -9.68 4.33 14.55
N VAL A 233 -10.10 5.59 14.47
CA VAL A 233 -9.24 6.76 14.30
C VAL A 233 -9.47 7.79 15.41
N LYS A 234 -8.45 8.61 15.67
CA LYS A 234 -8.54 9.78 16.54
C LYS A 234 -7.88 10.97 15.86
N THR A 235 -8.54 12.12 15.88
CA THR A 235 -8.02 13.37 15.31
C THR A 235 -7.11 14.11 16.29
N ASP A 236 -6.38 15.10 15.78
CA ASP A 236 -5.64 16.09 16.58
C ASP A 236 -6.54 16.98 17.44
N THR A 237 -7.76 17.26 16.98
CA THR A 237 -8.80 17.99 17.74
C THR A 237 -9.44 17.16 18.86
N GLY A 238 -9.16 15.85 18.91
CA GLY A 238 -9.61 14.93 19.94
C GLY A 238 -10.85 14.11 19.58
N ALA A 239 -11.46 14.35 18.41
CA ALA A 239 -12.58 13.56 17.90
C ALA A 239 -12.16 12.10 17.67
N THR A 240 -13.08 11.17 17.89
CA THR A 240 -12.88 9.74 17.59
C THR A 240 -13.80 9.32 16.46
N GLY A 241 -13.33 8.46 15.56
CA GLY A 241 -14.19 7.96 14.49
C GLY A 241 -13.92 6.53 14.10
N VAL A 242 -14.84 6.00 13.29
CA VAL A 242 -14.76 4.68 12.66
C VAL A 242 -14.76 4.87 11.15
N VAL A 243 -13.86 4.19 10.45
CA VAL A 243 -13.80 4.17 8.99
C VAL A 243 -13.79 2.72 8.55
N SER A 244 -14.88 2.26 7.95
CA SER A 244 -15.09 0.90 7.49
C SER A 244 -15.37 0.94 5.99
N LEU A 245 -14.47 0.36 5.21
CA LEU A 245 -14.50 0.40 3.75
C LEU A 245 -14.39 -1.04 3.21
N SER A 246 -15.36 -1.47 2.42
CA SER A 246 -15.41 -2.79 1.80
C SER A 246 -15.92 -2.72 0.36
N TRP A 247 -15.18 -3.36 -0.55
CA TRP A 247 -15.64 -3.71 -1.90
C TRP A 247 -15.94 -5.21 -2.03
N GLY A 248 -15.84 -5.97 -0.93
CA GLY A 248 -16.13 -7.40 -0.85
C GLY A 248 -17.40 -7.74 -0.05
N SER A 249 -18.13 -6.74 0.43
CA SER A 249 -19.29 -6.94 1.31
C SER A 249 -20.54 -7.25 0.51
N THR A 250 -21.32 -8.24 0.95
CA THR A 250 -22.60 -8.61 0.32
C THR A 250 -23.74 -7.66 0.66
N PHE A 251 -23.59 -6.80 1.67
CA PHE A 251 -24.55 -5.74 1.97
C PHE A 251 -24.04 -4.40 1.43
N SER A 252 -24.98 -3.50 1.13
CA SER A 252 -24.70 -2.19 0.57
C SER A 252 -24.93 -1.11 1.62
N ASP A 253 -23.91 -0.28 1.85
CA ASP A 253 -23.97 0.86 2.77
C ASP A 253 -23.06 1.99 2.25
N GLN A 254 -23.50 3.24 2.38
CA GLN A 254 -22.67 4.40 2.11
C GLN A 254 -23.10 5.56 3.03
N VAL A 255 -22.57 5.55 4.26
CA VAL A 255 -22.93 6.52 5.29
C VAL A 255 -21.70 7.27 5.77
N PHE A 256 -21.82 8.59 5.80
CA PHE A 256 -20.90 9.54 6.41
C PHE A 256 -21.69 10.31 7.47
N GLU A 257 -21.39 10.08 8.74
CA GLU A 257 -22.12 10.71 9.84
C GLU A 257 -21.16 11.40 10.81
N PHE A 258 -21.49 12.63 11.18
CA PHE A 258 -20.65 13.50 12.00
C PHE A 258 -21.49 14.10 13.13
N ALA A 259 -21.15 13.77 14.37
CA ALA A 259 -21.67 14.45 15.54
C ALA A 259 -20.79 15.67 15.84
N CYS A 260 -21.40 16.85 15.84
CA CYS A 260 -20.77 18.14 16.12
C CYS A 260 -21.31 18.72 17.43
N GLU A 261 -20.69 19.79 17.96
CA GLU A 261 -21.11 20.44 19.21
C GLU A 261 -22.59 20.87 19.23
N LYS A 262 -23.14 21.24 18.06
CA LYS A 262 -24.51 21.80 17.95
C LYS A 262 -25.47 20.93 17.15
N GLY A 263 -25.09 19.71 16.80
CA GLY A 263 -25.96 18.85 15.98
C GLY A 263 -25.26 17.70 15.27
N VAL A 264 -26.00 17.06 14.37
CA VAL A 264 -25.52 15.91 13.59
C VAL A 264 -25.74 16.17 12.10
N VAL A 265 -24.75 15.82 11.28
CA VAL A 265 -24.89 15.73 9.81
C VAL A 265 -24.72 14.28 9.39
N THR A 266 -25.67 13.77 8.61
CA THR A 266 -25.58 12.43 8.03
C THR A 266 -25.77 12.52 6.53
N LEU A 267 -24.74 12.15 5.77
CA LEU A 267 -24.81 11.88 4.34
C LEU A 267 -24.98 10.37 4.15
N ASN A 268 -26.13 9.94 3.64
CA ASN A 268 -26.46 8.54 3.37
C ASN A 268 -26.77 8.37 1.89
N PHE A 269 -25.89 7.70 1.15
CA PHE A 269 -25.87 7.66 -0.31
C PHE A 269 -25.89 9.07 -0.92
N ASP A 270 -27.06 9.54 -1.32
CA ASP A 270 -27.29 10.85 -1.93
C ASP A 270 -28.03 11.83 -0.99
N ASP A 271 -28.60 11.34 0.11
CA ASP A 271 -29.40 12.14 1.04
C ASP A 271 -28.53 12.76 2.13
N VAL A 272 -28.64 14.09 2.33
CA VAL A 272 -27.99 14.79 3.45
C VAL A 272 -29.05 15.21 4.47
N THR A 273 -28.94 14.70 5.70
CA THR A 273 -29.76 15.15 6.83
C THR A 273 -28.95 16.01 7.79
N VAL A 274 -29.56 17.07 8.30
CA VAL A 274 -29.01 17.95 9.33
C VAL A 274 -29.98 17.95 10.50
N ASN A 275 -29.55 17.47 11.67
CA ASN A 275 -30.42 17.28 12.84
C ASN A 275 -31.70 16.48 12.53
N GLY A 276 -31.57 15.47 11.66
CA GLY A 276 -32.70 14.63 11.22
C GLY A 276 -33.59 15.25 10.14
N VAL A 277 -33.34 16.49 9.72
CA VAL A 277 -34.07 17.15 8.62
C VAL A 277 -33.38 16.87 7.30
N LEU A 278 -34.09 16.27 6.35
CA LEU A 278 -33.59 16.01 4.99
C LEU A 278 -33.38 17.32 4.22
N ASN A 279 -32.23 17.43 3.56
CA ASN A 279 -31.90 18.49 2.63
C ASN A 279 -31.75 17.88 1.24
N THR A 280 -32.63 18.27 0.32
CA THR A 280 -32.59 17.81 -1.07
C THR A 280 -31.43 18.51 -1.79
N ILE A 281 -30.45 17.72 -2.22
CA ILE A 281 -29.34 18.18 -3.06
C ILE A 281 -29.58 17.67 -4.48
N GLU A 282 -29.47 18.55 -5.48
CA GLU A 282 -29.60 18.12 -6.86
C GLU A 282 -28.49 17.14 -7.24
N PHE A 283 -28.85 16.12 -8.02
CA PHE A 283 -27.91 15.13 -8.50
C PHE A 283 -26.99 15.74 -9.55
N ASP A 284 -25.69 15.82 -9.25
CA ASP A 284 -24.65 16.40 -10.11
C ASP A 284 -23.75 15.34 -10.78
N GLY A 285 -24.26 14.11 -10.87
CA GLY A 285 -23.56 13.02 -11.55
C GLY A 285 -22.38 12.49 -10.74
N ARG A 286 -21.19 12.50 -11.35
CA ARG A 286 -19.95 12.04 -10.70
C ARG A 286 -19.00 13.17 -10.34
N GLY A 287 -19.35 14.44 -10.55
CA GLY A 287 -18.46 15.56 -10.23
C GLY A 287 -17.26 15.76 -11.17
N VAL A 288 -17.15 15.00 -12.28
CA VAL A 288 -16.03 15.14 -13.24
C VAL A 288 -16.15 16.40 -14.10
N ALA A 289 -17.37 16.80 -14.48
CA ALA A 289 -17.59 18.04 -15.23
C ALA A 289 -17.12 19.30 -14.47
N PRO A 290 -17.55 19.55 -13.22
CA PRO A 290 -17.04 20.69 -12.45
C PRO A 290 -15.54 20.59 -12.13
N GLU A 291 -14.99 19.38 -11.97
CA GLU A 291 -13.55 19.18 -11.81
C GLU A 291 -12.74 19.63 -13.03
N VAL A 292 -13.14 19.18 -14.23
CA VAL A 292 -12.47 19.56 -15.48
C VAL A 292 -12.63 21.06 -15.75
N ALA A 293 -13.81 21.63 -15.45
CA ALA A 293 -14.05 23.05 -15.56
C ALA A 293 -13.16 23.88 -14.61
N GLU A 294 -13.01 23.46 -13.36
CA GLU A 294 -12.12 24.12 -12.38
C GLU A 294 -10.66 24.05 -12.84
N PHE A 295 -10.24 22.92 -13.42
CA PHE A 295 -8.89 22.78 -13.98
C PHE A 295 -8.66 23.74 -15.16
N ALA A 296 -9.62 23.85 -16.09
CA ALA A 296 -9.56 24.78 -17.21
C ALA A 296 -9.48 26.24 -16.73
N THR A 297 -10.33 26.61 -15.77
CA THR A 297 -10.33 27.94 -15.14
C THR A 297 -9.02 28.24 -14.40
N SER A 298 -8.45 27.25 -13.71
CA SER A 298 -7.16 27.37 -13.02
C SER A 298 -6.01 27.70 -13.97
N ILE A 299 -6.02 27.16 -15.19
CA ILE A 299 -5.02 27.45 -16.22
C ILE A 299 -5.13 28.91 -16.67
N ILE A 300 -6.34 29.38 -16.98
CA ILE A 300 -6.58 30.76 -17.40
C ILE A 300 -6.15 31.76 -16.32
N ASN A 301 -6.46 31.45 -15.06
CA ASN A 301 -6.12 32.30 -13.93
C ASN A 301 -4.65 32.19 -13.50
N GLY A 302 -3.88 31.26 -14.08
CA GLY A 302 -2.49 30.99 -13.70
C GLY A 302 -2.33 30.50 -12.26
N LYS A 303 -3.39 29.95 -11.65
CA LYS A 303 -3.41 29.53 -10.25
C LYS A 303 -4.13 28.19 -10.08
N PRO A 304 -3.44 27.11 -9.67
CA PRO A 304 -4.07 25.82 -9.44
C PRO A 304 -5.04 25.87 -8.25
N ALA A 305 -6.20 25.23 -8.41
CA ALA A 305 -7.15 25.01 -7.33
C ALA A 305 -6.55 24.12 -6.23
N SER A 306 -6.70 24.54 -4.96
CA SER A 306 -6.18 23.78 -3.81
C SER A 306 -6.77 22.37 -3.72
N ARG A 307 -8.05 22.23 -4.08
CA ARG A 307 -8.79 20.96 -4.11
C ARG A 307 -8.18 19.93 -5.07
N GLN A 308 -7.49 20.36 -6.12
CA GLN A 308 -6.86 19.47 -7.09
C GLN A 308 -5.36 19.29 -6.84
N SER A 309 -4.83 19.82 -5.73
CA SER A 309 -3.40 19.75 -5.49
C SER A 309 -2.93 18.29 -5.34
N PRO A 310 -1.76 17.92 -5.88
CA PRO A 310 -1.19 16.59 -5.67
C PRO A 310 -0.94 16.28 -4.18
N GLN A 311 -0.72 17.31 -3.35
CA GLN A 311 -0.61 17.20 -1.91
C GLN A 311 -1.89 16.66 -1.27
N GLU A 312 -3.06 17.12 -1.74
CA GLU A 312 -4.34 16.63 -1.27
C GLU A 312 -4.55 15.16 -1.63
N ALA A 313 -4.25 14.77 -2.86
CA ALA A 313 -4.34 13.37 -3.29
C ALA A 313 -3.32 12.46 -2.57
N LEU A 314 -2.13 12.97 -2.25
CA LEU A 314 -1.15 12.25 -1.41
C LEU A 314 -1.72 12.02 -0.01
N ALA A 315 -2.33 13.03 0.61
CA ALA A 315 -2.91 12.89 1.95
C ALA A 315 -4.06 11.87 1.99
N ASP A 316 -4.84 11.73 0.90
CA ASP A 316 -5.86 10.69 0.79
C ASP A 316 -5.24 9.29 0.75
N LEU A 317 -4.22 9.12 -0.10
CA LEU A 317 -3.48 7.87 -0.21
C LEU A 317 -2.76 7.52 1.09
N GLU A 318 -2.22 8.52 1.79
CA GLU A 318 -1.53 8.34 3.07
C GLU A 318 -2.45 7.75 4.12
N LEU A 319 -3.66 8.30 4.30
CA LEU A 319 -4.60 7.75 5.27
C LEU A 319 -5.02 6.32 4.92
N LEU A 320 -5.33 6.05 3.65
CA LEU A 320 -5.74 4.72 3.21
C LEU A 320 -4.64 3.67 3.36
N GLU A 321 -3.43 3.99 2.91
CA GLU A 321 -2.30 3.07 3.05
C GLU A 321 -1.89 2.90 4.51
N GLN A 322 -1.97 3.93 5.35
CA GLN A 322 -1.72 3.78 6.79
C GLN A 322 -2.73 2.85 7.47
N MET A 323 -4.00 2.84 7.05
CA MET A 323 -4.98 1.85 7.51
C MET A 323 -4.53 0.43 7.14
N LEU A 324 -4.14 0.20 5.88
CA LEU A 324 -3.62 -1.10 5.42
C LEU A 324 -2.32 -1.51 6.14
N GLN A 325 -1.41 -0.58 6.39
CA GLN A 325 -0.17 -0.83 7.12
C GLN A 325 -0.44 -1.16 8.59
N SER A 326 -1.39 -0.47 9.24
CA SER A 326 -1.78 -0.75 10.62
C SER A 326 -2.45 -2.12 10.78
N ALA A 327 -3.18 -2.56 9.76
CA ALA A 327 -3.85 -3.86 9.75
C ALA A 327 -2.91 -5.06 9.60
N ARG A 328 -1.64 -4.84 9.22
CA ARG A 328 -0.67 -5.91 9.11
C ARG A 328 -0.46 -6.59 10.47
N PRO A 329 -0.43 -7.94 10.52
CA PRO A 329 -0.29 -8.66 11.77
C PRO A 329 0.96 -8.21 12.54
N LYS A 330 0.77 -7.66 13.73
CA LYS A 330 1.86 -7.40 14.68
C LYS A 330 2.23 -8.75 15.33
N ARG A 331 3.52 -8.98 15.60
CA ARG A 331 4.03 -10.21 16.28
C ARG A 331 3.39 -10.54 17.64
N THR A 332 2.52 -9.68 18.16
CA THR A 332 1.89 -9.76 19.48
C THR A 332 0.36 -9.84 19.44
N SER A 333 -0.25 -10.19 18.30
CA SER A 333 -1.70 -10.46 18.26
C SER A 333 -2.01 -11.64 19.17
N VAL A 334 -2.75 -11.40 20.25
CA VAL A 334 -3.24 -12.45 21.15
C VAL A 334 -4.52 -12.99 20.52
N GLY A 335 -4.50 -14.25 20.06
CA GLY A 335 -5.72 -14.94 19.71
C GLY A 335 -6.57 -15.07 20.97
N LEU A 336 -7.81 -14.57 20.93
CA LEU A 336 -8.76 -14.88 21.99
C LEU A 336 -9.02 -16.38 21.94
N PRO A 337 -8.83 -17.14 23.03
CA PRO A 337 -9.25 -18.53 23.05
C PRO A 337 -10.76 -18.55 22.79
N LEU A 338 -11.17 -19.23 21.73
CA LEU A 338 -12.58 -19.55 21.52
C LEU A 338 -13.01 -20.37 22.75
N CYS A 339 -13.98 -19.89 23.51
CA CYS A 339 -14.67 -20.73 24.48
C CYS A 339 -15.45 -21.79 23.68
N ALA A 340 -14.79 -22.92 23.39
CA ALA A 340 -15.48 -24.11 22.94
C ALA A 340 -16.26 -24.64 24.15
N GLY A 341 -17.49 -24.16 24.32
CA GLY A 341 -18.51 -24.96 24.99
C GLY A 341 -18.82 -26.11 24.04
N GLU A 342 -18.43 -27.32 24.40
CA GLU A 342 -18.90 -28.51 23.71
C GLU A 342 -20.44 -28.54 23.84
N PRO A 343 -21.20 -28.65 22.73
CA PRO A 343 -22.58 -29.06 22.85
C PRO A 343 -22.56 -30.55 23.22
N GLU A 344 -23.02 -30.89 24.43
CA GLU A 344 -23.42 -32.26 24.76
C GLU A 344 -24.38 -32.76 23.67
N ARG A 345 -23.89 -33.63 22.80
CA ARG A 345 -24.71 -34.45 21.92
C ARG A 345 -24.57 -35.87 22.42
N GLU A 346 -25.55 -36.33 23.20
CA GLU A 346 -25.82 -37.75 23.35
C GLU A 346 -26.03 -38.35 21.96
N VAL A 347 -25.07 -39.15 21.50
CA VAL A 347 -25.21 -39.99 20.32
C VAL A 347 -25.32 -41.42 20.84
N PHE A 348 -26.53 -41.99 20.78
CA PHE A 348 -26.76 -43.41 20.92
C PHE A 348 -26.14 -44.13 19.71
N GLU A 349 -25.09 -44.91 19.94
CA GLU A 349 -24.48 -45.78 18.93
C GLU A 349 -25.08 -47.19 19.04
N ILE A 350 -25.70 -47.66 17.96
CA ILE A 350 -26.21 -49.03 17.81
C ILE A 350 -25.05 -49.92 17.38
N GLU A 351 -24.67 -50.90 18.23
CA GLU A 351 -23.67 -51.94 17.95
C GLU A 351 -24.10 -52.83 16.77
N LEU A 352 -23.24 -52.98 15.77
CA LEU A 352 -23.18 -54.18 14.94
C LEU A 352 -21.74 -54.71 14.93
N ARG A 353 -21.52 -55.77 15.71
CA ARG A 353 -20.28 -56.56 15.75
C ARG A 353 -20.11 -57.35 14.46
N HIS A 354 -18.89 -57.47 13.95
CA HIS A 354 -18.38 -58.69 13.33
C HIS A 354 -16.85 -58.78 13.51
N ASP A 355 -16.42 -59.99 13.83
CA ASP A 355 -15.10 -60.44 14.29
C ASP A 355 -14.31 -61.12 13.15
N ASN A 356 -12.99 -60.87 13.02
CA ASN A 356 -11.97 -61.94 13.00
C ASN A 356 -10.53 -61.48 12.68
N SER A 357 -9.64 -61.71 13.66
CA SER A 357 -8.32 -62.37 13.63
C SER A 357 -7.33 -62.23 12.45
N ARG A 358 -6.09 -61.79 12.75
CA ARG A 358 -4.79 -62.55 12.68
C ARG A 358 -3.53 -61.65 12.73
N THR A 359 -2.49 -62.12 13.42
CA THR A 359 -1.10 -61.60 13.62
C THR A 359 -0.07 -62.33 12.71
N PRO A 360 1.28 -62.22 12.85
CA PRO A 360 2.23 -61.09 12.64
C PRO A 360 3.52 -61.50 11.82
N GLY A 361 4.51 -60.59 11.62
CA GLY A 361 5.90 -60.87 11.15
C GLY A 361 6.18 -60.41 9.70
N GLU A 362 7.36 -59.97 9.23
CA GLU A 362 8.77 -60.13 9.63
C GLU A 362 9.68 -59.06 8.97
N THR A 363 10.88 -58.94 9.54
CA THR A 363 12.08 -58.16 9.18
C THR A 363 12.80 -58.68 7.91
N LEU A 364 13.55 -57.83 7.16
CA LEU A 364 14.97 -58.07 6.79
C LEU A 364 15.59 -57.00 5.86
N LYS A 365 16.91 -56.85 6.01
CA LYS A 365 17.85 -55.88 5.44
C LYS A 365 18.57 -56.41 4.19
N TYR A 366 18.97 -55.47 3.33
CA TYR A 366 20.17 -55.37 2.47
C TYR A 366 20.55 -56.47 1.45
N ARG A 367 20.86 -56.03 0.22
CA ARG A 367 21.95 -56.59 -0.61
C ARG A 367 22.63 -55.52 -1.47
N GLN A 368 23.96 -55.60 -1.50
CA GLN A 368 24.92 -54.77 -2.22
C GLN A 368 24.88 -54.99 -3.75
N GLY A 369 25.25 -53.95 -4.50
CA GLY A 369 25.64 -54.03 -5.91
C GLY A 369 26.44 -52.79 -6.29
N GLU A 370 27.74 -52.97 -6.53
CA GLU A 370 28.71 -51.97 -6.99
C GLU A 370 28.67 -51.76 -8.52
N PHE A 371 28.93 -50.51 -8.91
CA PHE A 371 29.60 -49.98 -10.11
C PHE A 371 29.18 -50.39 -11.54
N LEU A 372 28.88 -49.38 -12.37
CA LEU A 372 29.75 -48.89 -13.47
C LEU A 372 29.14 -47.59 -14.07
N ILE A 373 29.81 -46.44 -13.91
CA ILE A 373 29.51 -45.20 -14.65
C ILE A 373 30.53 -45.08 -15.78
N ALA A 374 30.04 -45.00 -17.01
CA ALA A 374 30.83 -44.71 -18.19
C ALA A 374 31.17 -43.22 -18.25
N ASP A 375 32.44 -42.94 -18.55
CA ASP A 375 32.99 -41.64 -18.89
C ASP A 375 32.23 -40.96 -20.04
N SER A 376 31.89 -39.67 -19.84
CA SER A 376 32.10 -38.69 -20.89
C SER A 376 32.30 -37.30 -20.26
N LEU A 377 33.56 -36.90 -20.27
CA LEU A 377 34.02 -35.54 -19.98
C LEU A 377 33.43 -34.59 -21.03
N SER A 378 32.72 -33.55 -20.58
CA SER A 378 32.74 -32.26 -21.27
C SER A 378 33.08 -31.17 -20.26
N SER A 379 34.12 -30.44 -20.64
CA SER A 379 34.80 -29.36 -19.95
C SER A 379 33.85 -28.27 -19.44
N GLN A 380 33.80 -28.05 -18.14
CA GLN A 380 33.57 -26.71 -17.60
C GLN A 380 34.58 -26.42 -16.48
N SER A 381 35.28 -25.32 -16.68
CA SER A 381 36.28 -24.71 -15.81
C SER A 381 35.89 -24.76 -14.34
N LEU A 382 36.74 -25.37 -13.51
CA LEU A 382 36.80 -25.14 -12.08
C LEU A 382 37.23 -23.70 -11.82
N ILE A 383 36.29 -22.75 -11.91
CA ILE A 383 36.42 -21.46 -11.27
C ILE A 383 36.28 -21.74 -9.77
N SER A 384 37.40 -21.83 -9.07
CA SER A 384 37.41 -21.82 -7.61
C SER A 384 36.89 -20.47 -7.14
N PHE A 385 35.57 -20.39 -6.89
CA PHE A 385 34.94 -19.20 -6.31
C PHE A 385 35.37 -19.08 -4.85
N GLN A 386 36.47 -18.36 -4.63
CA GLN A 386 36.95 -18.03 -3.30
C GLN A 386 35.89 -17.13 -2.62
N MET A 387 35.42 -17.53 -1.43
CA MET A 387 34.43 -16.75 -0.68
C MET A 387 34.94 -15.33 -0.44
N VAL A 388 34.10 -14.34 -0.76
CA VAL A 388 34.49 -12.94 -0.68
C VAL A 388 34.63 -12.53 0.79
N ALA A 389 35.83 -12.06 1.18
CA ALA A 389 36.05 -11.54 2.52
C ALA A 389 35.21 -10.28 2.78
N ALA A 390 34.79 -10.07 4.03
CA ALA A 390 34.11 -8.84 4.44
C ALA A 390 34.96 -7.60 4.15
N LYS A 391 34.31 -6.43 4.04
CA LYS A 391 34.99 -5.14 4.20
C LYS A 391 35.82 -5.13 5.51
N LYS A 392 36.94 -4.39 5.51
CA LYS A 392 37.90 -4.27 6.63
C LYS A 392 37.18 -4.31 7.98
N HIS A 393 37.46 -5.35 8.79
CA HIS A 393 36.80 -5.57 10.06
C HIS A 393 37.07 -4.38 11.00
N ILE A 394 36.00 -3.67 11.37
CA ILE A 394 36.06 -2.60 12.36
C ILE A 394 35.75 -3.24 13.72
N PRO A 395 36.64 -3.10 14.73
CA PRO A 395 36.38 -3.62 16.08
C PRO A 395 35.01 -3.16 16.60
N ILE A 396 34.19 -4.11 17.07
CA ILE A 396 32.85 -3.82 17.58
C ILE A 396 32.99 -3.12 18.94
N VAL A 397 32.95 -1.79 18.92
CA VAL A 397 32.96 -0.99 20.14
C VAL A 397 31.57 -0.96 20.79
N LYS A 398 31.45 -1.56 21.98
CA LYS A 398 30.28 -1.41 22.85
C LYS A 398 30.45 -0.13 23.69
N LYS A 399 29.52 0.83 23.55
CA LYS A 399 29.56 2.09 24.31
C LYS A 399 29.39 1.89 25.82
N ARG A 400 28.72 0.81 26.22
CA ARG A 400 28.51 0.39 27.60
C ARG A 400 28.60 -1.14 27.64
N THR A 401 29.38 -1.65 28.58
CA THR A 401 29.59 -3.09 28.81
C THR A 401 28.74 -3.61 29.97
N ASN A 402 28.34 -2.75 30.90
CA ASN A 402 27.49 -3.09 32.03
C ASN A 402 26.11 -3.54 31.56
N ARG A 403 25.63 -4.67 32.11
CA ARG A 403 24.28 -5.17 31.86
C ARG A 403 23.26 -4.36 32.65
N PHE A 404 22.06 -4.23 32.11
CA PHE A 404 20.93 -3.67 32.85
C PHE A 404 20.34 -4.78 33.72
N ASN A 405 20.35 -4.57 35.03
CA ASN A 405 19.78 -5.54 35.97
C ASN A 405 18.31 -5.23 36.24
N ARG A 406 17.55 -6.23 36.68
CA ARG A 406 16.14 -6.06 37.06
C ARG A 406 16.03 -5.17 38.29
N HIS A 407 14.97 -4.35 38.33
CA HIS A 407 14.58 -3.59 39.52
C HIS A 407 14.61 -4.47 40.78
N GLN A 408 15.38 -4.05 41.79
CA GLN A 408 15.52 -4.70 43.10
C GLN A 408 16.17 -6.10 43.09
N SER A 409 16.79 -6.52 41.99
CA SER A 409 17.57 -7.78 41.96
C SER A 409 18.81 -7.75 42.86
N ASP A 410 19.30 -6.56 43.17
CA ASP A 410 20.37 -6.28 44.13
C ASP A 410 19.89 -6.33 45.60
N ARG A 411 18.58 -6.21 45.84
CA ARG A 411 18.00 -6.15 47.19
C ARG A 411 17.31 -7.43 47.62
N PHE A 412 16.77 -8.20 46.68
CA PHE A 412 16.00 -9.39 46.97
C PHE A 412 16.54 -10.60 46.20
N MET A 413 17.02 -11.62 46.93
CA MET A 413 17.55 -12.86 46.33
C MET A 413 16.54 -13.61 45.46
N ARG A 414 15.23 -13.45 45.73
CA ARG A 414 14.14 -14.01 44.90
C ARG A 414 14.01 -13.37 43.51
N VAL A 415 14.70 -12.26 43.26
CA VAL A 415 14.60 -11.50 42.01
C VAL A 415 15.89 -11.67 41.21
N GLY A 416 15.86 -12.52 40.18
CA GLY A 416 17.01 -12.70 39.29
C GLY A 416 17.41 -11.42 38.55
N ALA A 417 18.71 -11.30 38.23
CA ALA A 417 19.31 -10.12 37.58
C ALA A 417 18.90 -9.90 36.11
N SER A 418 18.04 -10.74 35.54
CA SER A 418 17.59 -10.63 34.14
C SER A 418 16.73 -9.38 33.94
N TRP A 419 17.17 -8.45 33.08
CA TRP A 419 16.44 -7.22 32.77
C TRP A 419 14.93 -7.45 32.50
N ARG A 420 14.09 -6.70 33.21
CA ARG A 420 12.64 -6.59 32.99
C ARG A 420 12.28 -5.11 33.11
N LYS A 421 11.48 -4.59 32.18
CA LYS A 421 11.02 -3.19 32.25
C LYS A 421 10.16 -3.00 33.51
N PRO A 422 10.51 -2.08 34.43
CA PRO A 422 9.69 -1.80 35.61
C PRO A 422 8.28 -1.33 35.23
N GLN A 423 7.27 -1.82 35.95
CA GLN A 423 5.84 -1.52 35.74
C GLN A 423 5.27 -0.74 36.94
N GLY A 424 4.05 -0.20 36.79
CA GLY A 424 3.34 0.57 37.84
C GLY A 424 3.48 2.09 37.69
N ILE A 425 2.44 2.83 38.09
CA ILE A 425 2.40 4.30 37.98
C ILE A 425 3.36 4.97 38.98
N ASP A 426 3.54 4.39 40.16
CA ASP A 426 4.36 4.95 41.26
C ASP A 426 5.81 4.43 41.30
N ASN A 427 6.22 3.59 40.35
CA ASN A 427 7.55 3.00 40.37
C ASN A 427 8.65 4.06 40.09
N ALA A 428 9.46 4.36 41.10
CA ALA A 428 10.52 5.38 41.04
C ALA A 428 11.58 5.12 39.96
N GLN A 429 11.96 3.85 39.72
CA GLN A 429 12.88 3.50 38.65
C GLN A 429 12.25 3.74 37.27
N ARG A 430 10.99 3.36 37.07
CA ARG A 430 10.23 3.64 35.83
C ARG A 430 10.13 5.15 35.56
N ARG A 431 9.88 5.94 36.61
CA ARG A 431 9.84 7.41 36.58
C ARG A 431 11.22 8.08 36.51
N ARG A 432 12.31 7.29 36.54
CA ARG A 432 13.70 7.74 36.41
C ARG A 432 14.14 8.73 37.49
N PHE A 433 13.71 8.53 38.73
CA PHE A 433 14.15 9.37 39.84
C PHE A 433 15.66 9.20 40.09
N LYS A 434 16.31 10.27 40.58
CA LYS A 434 17.73 10.29 40.89
C LYS A 434 18.06 9.19 41.92
N GLY A 435 19.17 8.47 41.72
CA GLY A 435 19.62 7.39 42.60
C GLY A 435 19.08 5.99 42.25
N GLN A 436 18.19 5.88 41.27
CA GLN A 436 17.70 4.58 40.78
C GLN A 436 18.63 3.98 39.71
N GLN A 437 18.60 2.66 39.59
CA GLN A 437 19.35 1.93 38.55
C GLN A 437 18.99 2.41 37.14
N ALA A 438 19.99 2.60 36.29
CA ALA A 438 19.81 3.03 34.91
C ALA A 438 18.93 2.04 34.13
N MET A 439 18.05 2.57 33.28
CA MET A 439 17.23 1.78 32.36
C MET A 439 17.71 1.95 30.91
N PRO A 440 17.50 0.95 30.04
CA PRO A 440 17.69 1.10 28.61
C PRO A 440 16.85 2.26 28.09
N SER A 441 17.51 3.24 27.48
CA SER A 441 16.90 4.38 26.79
C SER A 441 17.65 4.69 25.49
N ILE A 442 17.07 5.57 24.67
CA ILE A 442 17.72 6.09 23.46
C ILE A 442 19.02 6.79 23.90
N GLY A 443 20.16 6.26 23.44
CA GLY A 443 21.51 6.67 23.87
C GLY A 443 22.41 5.51 24.31
N TYR A 444 21.83 4.42 24.83
CA TYR A 444 22.57 3.23 25.28
C TYR A 444 22.94 2.23 24.16
N GLY A 445 22.61 2.55 22.90
CA GLY A 445 22.91 1.68 21.76
C GLY A 445 24.41 1.60 21.44
N SER A 446 24.83 0.49 20.81
CA SER A 446 26.20 0.36 20.27
C SER A 446 26.50 1.41 19.18
N ASN A 447 27.78 1.64 18.88
CA ASN A 447 28.23 2.58 17.85
C ASN A 447 27.48 2.33 16.53
N LYS A 448 26.96 3.41 15.91
CA LYS A 448 26.16 3.34 14.66
C LYS A 448 26.90 2.59 13.54
N LYS A 449 28.24 2.74 13.46
CA LYS A 449 29.06 2.11 12.41
C LYS A 449 29.15 0.58 12.55
N THR A 450 29.16 0.05 13.77
CA THR A 450 29.29 -1.39 14.06
C THR A 450 28.01 -2.02 14.62
N ARG A 451 26.92 -1.25 14.66
CA ARG A 451 25.63 -1.74 15.12
C ARG A 451 25.13 -2.86 14.20
N HIS A 452 24.67 -3.97 14.79
CA HIS A 452 24.19 -5.17 14.09
C HIS A 452 25.26 -5.91 13.26
N MET A 453 26.54 -5.56 13.44
CA MET A 453 27.65 -6.30 12.84
C MET A 453 27.99 -7.53 13.70
N MET A 454 28.25 -8.65 13.03
CA MET A 454 28.72 -9.90 13.63
C MET A 454 30.24 -9.86 13.83
N PRO A 455 30.82 -10.74 14.68
CA PRO A 455 32.28 -10.85 14.82
C PRO A 455 33.00 -11.15 13.49
N SER A 456 32.30 -11.70 12.51
CA SER A 456 32.81 -11.94 11.15
C SER A 456 32.90 -10.67 10.27
N GLY A 457 32.52 -9.50 10.79
CA GLY A 457 32.48 -8.23 10.04
C GLY A 457 31.24 -8.03 9.16
N HIS A 458 30.39 -9.04 9.00
CA HIS A 458 29.18 -8.98 8.19
C HIS A 458 27.97 -8.55 9.04
N LYS A 459 26.92 -8.04 8.40
CA LYS A 459 25.57 -7.92 8.99
C LYS A 459 24.73 -9.12 8.58
N ALA A 460 23.95 -9.69 9.50
CA ALA A 460 23.05 -10.79 9.16
C ALA A 460 21.89 -10.29 8.30
N PHE A 461 21.59 -11.00 7.21
CA PHE A 461 20.43 -10.79 6.35
C PHE A 461 19.61 -12.08 6.32
N LEU A 462 18.36 -12.01 6.77
CA LEU A 462 17.50 -13.18 6.89
C LEU A 462 17.00 -13.62 5.49
N VAL A 463 17.29 -14.87 5.11
CA VAL A 463 16.87 -15.46 3.83
C VAL A 463 15.92 -16.63 4.03
N HIS A 464 14.90 -16.71 3.19
CA HIS A 464 13.88 -17.76 3.20
C HIS A 464 13.83 -18.58 1.91
N ASN A 465 14.36 -18.05 0.81
CA ASN A 465 14.39 -18.69 -0.50
C ASN A 465 15.67 -18.29 -1.28
N THR A 466 15.88 -18.88 -2.46
CA THR A 466 17.06 -18.63 -3.31
C THR A 466 17.09 -17.22 -3.90
N LYS A 467 15.94 -16.59 -4.17
CA LYS A 467 15.86 -15.20 -4.66
C LYS A 467 16.35 -14.20 -3.60
N ASP A 468 16.12 -14.48 -2.32
CA ASP A 468 16.64 -13.64 -1.23
C ASP A 468 18.17 -13.65 -1.18
N VAL A 469 18.81 -14.74 -1.62
CA VAL A 469 20.27 -14.85 -1.74
C VAL A 469 20.79 -14.03 -2.92
N GLU A 470 20.03 -13.94 -4.01
CA GLU A 470 20.40 -13.14 -5.20
C GLU A 470 20.50 -11.65 -4.88
N LEU A 471 19.67 -11.15 -3.96
CA LEU A 471 19.77 -9.77 -3.45
C LEU A 471 21.14 -9.47 -2.81
N LEU A 472 21.87 -10.50 -2.37
CA LEU A 472 23.19 -10.36 -1.75
C LEU A 472 24.33 -10.39 -2.77
N LEU A 473 24.08 -10.59 -4.06
CA LEU A 473 25.12 -10.64 -5.09
C LEU A 473 26.00 -9.39 -5.09
N MET A 474 25.39 -8.20 -5.06
CA MET A 474 26.11 -6.92 -5.01
C MET A 474 26.51 -6.48 -3.59
N HIS A 475 26.14 -7.27 -2.58
CA HIS A 475 26.25 -6.90 -1.16
C HIS A 475 26.97 -7.94 -0.28
N ASN A 476 27.55 -8.98 -0.88
CA ASN A 476 28.20 -10.11 -0.23
C ASN A 476 29.40 -9.73 0.68
N ARG A 477 30.02 -8.55 0.48
CA ARG A 477 31.07 -8.00 1.36
C ARG A 477 30.56 -7.36 2.66
N THR A 478 29.27 -7.02 2.71
CA THR A 478 28.65 -6.29 3.83
C THR A 478 27.69 -7.16 4.62
N PHE A 479 26.99 -8.07 3.93
CA PHE A 479 25.95 -8.91 4.51
C PHE A 479 26.29 -10.40 4.35
N ALA A 480 25.93 -11.17 5.37
CA ALA A 480 25.94 -12.62 5.35
C ALA A 480 24.51 -13.13 5.42
N ALA A 481 24.20 -14.18 4.67
CA ALA A 481 22.89 -14.81 4.69
C ALA A 481 22.68 -15.62 5.98
N GLU A 482 21.54 -15.45 6.62
CA GLU A 482 21.09 -16.25 7.75
C GLU A 482 19.78 -16.93 7.36
N ILE A 483 19.76 -18.25 7.30
CA ILE A 483 18.59 -18.99 6.80
C ILE A 483 17.53 -19.07 7.90
N GLY A 484 16.32 -18.59 7.60
CA GLY A 484 15.21 -18.59 8.55
C GLY A 484 14.90 -19.97 9.14
N HIS A 485 14.49 -19.99 10.41
CA HIS A 485 14.21 -21.24 11.13
C HIS A 485 13.08 -22.07 10.48
N ALA A 486 12.11 -21.43 9.83
CA ALA A 486 10.97 -22.08 9.20
C ALA A 486 11.27 -22.73 7.83
N VAL A 487 12.50 -22.58 7.30
CA VAL A 487 12.88 -23.14 6.00
C VAL A 487 13.14 -24.64 6.14
N SER A 488 12.50 -25.44 5.28
CA SER A 488 12.66 -26.90 5.24
C SER A 488 14.08 -27.31 4.81
N SER A 489 14.54 -28.49 5.24
CA SER A 489 15.87 -29.05 4.93
C SER A 489 16.20 -28.98 3.42
N ARG A 490 15.27 -29.41 2.56
CA ARG A 490 15.41 -29.37 1.10
C ARG A 490 15.69 -27.96 0.57
N LYS A 491 14.88 -26.97 0.97
CA LYS A 491 15.10 -25.57 0.54
C LYS A 491 16.40 -24.98 1.10
N ARG A 492 16.87 -25.45 2.26
CA ARG A 492 18.16 -25.01 2.82
C ARG A 492 19.31 -25.46 1.94
N VAL A 493 19.25 -26.66 1.35
CA VAL A 493 20.26 -27.14 0.39
C VAL A 493 20.34 -26.19 -0.81
N ASP A 494 19.21 -25.88 -1.44
CA ASP A 494 19.14 -24.99 -2.61
C ASP A 494 19.70 -23.58 -2.28
N ILE A 495 19.37 -23.06 -1.10
CA ILE A 495 19.85 -21.75 -0.62
C ILE A 495 21.37 -21.78 -0.39
N ILE A 496 21.91 -22.85 0.18
CA ILE A 496 23.34 -23.01 0.43
C ILE A 496 24.10 -23.14 -0.89
N GLU A 497 23.57 -23.91 -1.84
CA GLU A 497 24.16 -24.08 -3.17
C GLU A 497 24.20 -22.74 -3.91
N LYS A 498 23.09 -22.01 -3.94
CA LYS A 498 23.03 -20.67 -4.54
C LYS A 498 23.97 -19.69 -3.84
N ALA A 499 24.07 -19.73 -2.51
CA ALA A 499 24.98 -18.87 -1.76
C ALA A 499 26.45 -19.17 -2.07
N LYS A 500 26.81 -20.45 -2.26
CA LYS A 500 28.15 -20.85 -2.73
C LYS A 500 28.43 -20.29 -4.12
N ALA A 501 27.49 -20.44 -5.06
CA ALA A 501 27.63 -19.92 -6.41
C ALA A 501 27.82 -18.39 -6.46
N LEU A 502 27.20 -17.65 -5.55
CA LEU A 502 27.29 -16.19 -5.47
C LEU A 502 28.40 -15.68 -4.53
N GLY A 503 29.18 -16.58 -3.92
CA GLY A 503 30.23 -16.22 -2.96
C GLY A 503 29.71 -15.55 -1.67
N VAL A 504 28.45 -15.82 -1.29
CA VAL A 504 27.79 -15.26 -0.12
C VAL A 504 28.04 -16.14 1.10
N LYS A 505 28.51 -15.53 2.20
CA LYS A 505 28.69 -16.25 3.48
C LYS A 505 27.33 -16.59 4.10
N VAL A 506 27.13 -17.86 4.48
CA VAL A 506 25.95 -18.32 5.22
C VAL A 506 26.31 -18.56 6.68
N THR A 507 25.59 -17.94 7.62
CA THR A 507 25.92 -17.99 9.06
C THR A 507 25.54 -19.30 9.73
N ASN A 508 24.47 -19.95 9.28
CA ASN A 508 23.90 -21.16 9.87
C ASN A 508 23.80 -22.32 8.86
N ALA A 509 24.81 -22.46 7.99
CA ALA A 509 24.82 -23.43 6.88
C ALA A 509 24.59 -24.89 7.32
N LYS A 510 25.02 -25.28 8.53
CA LYS A 510 24.88 -26.65 9.05
C LYS A 510 23.51 -26.92 9.70
N GLY A 511 22.70 -25.89 9.96
CA GLY A 511 21.44 -26.08 10.69
C GLY A 511 20.42 -26.87 9.85
N ARG A 512 19.77 -27.90 10.42
CA ARG A 512 18.67 -28.68 9.80
C ARG A 512 18.99 -29.33 8.44
N VAL A 513 20.26 -29.43 8.05
CA VAL A 513 20.68 -30.13 6.82
C VAL A 513 21.15 -31.56 7.14
N THR A 514 21.44 -31.87 8.40
CA THR A 514 22.04 -33.14 8.86
C THR A 514 21.03 -34.17 9.40
N THR A 515 19.73 -34.01 9.18
CA THR A 515 18.71 -34.89 9.79
C THR A 515 18.25 -36.06 8.90
N GLU A 516 18.84 -36.25 7.72
CA GLU A 516 18.58 -37.40 6.84
C GLU A 516 19.92 -37.84 6.21
N ALA A 517 20.75 -38.52 7.02
CA ALA A 517 21.95 -39.22 6.56
C ALA A 517 21.74 -40.72 6.75
#